data_AF-A0A6I2U276-F1
#
_entry.id   AF-A0A6I2U276-F1
#
_cell.length_a   1.000
_cell.length_b   1.000
_cell.length_c   1.000
_cell.angle_alpha   90.00
_cell.angle_beta   90.00
_cell.angle_gamma   90.00
#
_symmetry.space_group_name_H-M   'P 1'
#
loop_
_entity.id
_entity.type
_entity.pdbx_description
1 polymer ?
#
loop_
_entity_poly.entity_id
_entity_poly.type
_entity_poly.pdbx_seq_one_letter_code
_entity_poly.pdbx_strand_id
1 'polypeptide(L)'
;MAEVVIPNSVVCINSNSFIDWNGKLECLSPNFVYEDNILFNKDKSRIISFRNQKLTSYVIPASVTSIGDGAFSFCESLRSVVIPDSVTCIGDWAFSYCSFPYDFKQELSSRFGEKIFR
;
A
#
# COMPACT_ATOMS: atom_id res chain seq x y z
N MET A 1 -3.98 21.06 9.43
CA MET A 1 -3.70 19.66 9.03
C MET A 1 -2.33 19.30 9.58
N ALA A 2 -2.16 18.08 10.10
CA ALA A 2 -0.86 17.62 10.56
C ALA A 2 0.06 17.33 9.36
N GLU A 3 1.33 17.66 9.49
CA GLU A 3 2.39 17.35 8.54
C GLU A 3 3.39 16.41 9.22
N VAL A 4 3.84 15.39 8.50
CA VAL A 4 4.93 14.52 8.93
C VAL A 4 6.02 14.58 7.88
N VAL A 5 7.25 14.75 8.33
CA VAL A 5 8.44 14.61 7.50
C VAL A 5 9.11 13.30 7.86
N ILE A 6 9.45 12.47 6.87
CA ILE A 6 10.37 11.34 7.05
C ILE A 6 11.79 11.90 6.88
N PRO A 7 12.55 12.12 7.97
CA PRO A 7 13.87 12.75 7.87
C PRO A 7 14.91 11.82 7.25
N ASN A 8 16.01 12.41 6.79
CA ASN A 8 17.12 11.73 6.11
C ASN A 8 17.68 10.50 6.84
N SER A 9 17.59 10.47 8.18
CA SER A 9 18.10 9.40 9.02
C SER A 9 17.23 8.15 9.11
N VAL A 10 15.98 8.19 8.63
CA VAL A 10 15.09 7.02 8.69
C VAL A 10 15.54 6.00 7.65
N VAL A 11 15.90 4.81 8.12
CA VAL A 11 16.36 3.69 7.29
C VAL A 11 15.32 2.57 7.18
N CYS A 12 14.34 2.53 8.09
CA CYS A 12 13.26 1.55 8.08
C CYS A 12 11.94 2.21 8.53
N ILE A 13 10.85 1.71 7.96
CA ILE A 13 9.48 2.08 8.31
C ILE A 13 8.72 0.76 8.48
N ASN A 14 8.09 0.56 9.63
CA ASN A 14 7.36 -0.67 9.91
C ASN A 14 6.11 -0.76 9.03
N SER A 15 5.61 -1.99 8.83
CA SER A 15 4.28 -2.19 8.24
C SER A 15 3.20 -1.45 9.05
N ASN A 16 2.04 -1.17 8.44
CA ASN A 16 0.94 -0.39 9.03
C ASN A 16 1.27 1.09 9.32
N SER A 17 2.43 1.59 8.88
CA SER A 17 2.75 3.01 9.04
C SER A 17 1.80 3.87 8.20
N PHE A 18 1.28 4.94 8.82
CA PHE A 18 0.36 5.89 8.20
C PHE A 18 -1.02 5.33 7.79
N ILE A 19 -1.45 4.21 8.37
CA ILE A 19 -2.85 3.75 8.24
C ILE A 19 -3.81 4.86 8.69
N ASP A 20 -4.85 5.11 7.89
CA ASP A 20 -5.90 6.12 8.12
C ASP A 20 -5.38 7.56 8.36
N TRP A 21 -4.11 7.81 8.02
CA TRP A 21 -3.52 9.13 8.19
C TRP A 21 -3.59 9.92 6.88
N ASN A 22 -4.39 10.98 6.89
CA ASN A 22 -4.66 11.83 5.71
C ASN A 22 -3.88 13.16 5.74
N GLY A 23 -2.81 13.24 6.54
CA GLY A 23 -1.96 14.42 6.64
C GLY A 23 -0.98 14.56 5.46
N LYS A 24 -0.29 15.70 5.40
CA LYS A 24 0.76 15.93 4.39
C LYS A 24 2.01 15.16 4.79
N LEU A 25 2.48 14.26 3.93
CA LEU A 25 3.79 13.61 4.09
C LEU A 25 4.82 14.27 3.20
N GLU A 26 5.98 14.56 3.78
CA GLU A 26 7.20 14.83 3.03
C GLU A 26 8.20 13.70 3.29
N CYS A 27 8.91 13.26 2.25
CA CYS A 27 9.94 12.24 2.38
C CYS A 27 11.28 12.80 1.96
N LEU A 28 12.19 12.97 2.92
CA LEU A 28 13.55 13.41 2.69
C LEU A 28 14.53 12.21 2.68
N SER A 29 14.17 11.11 3.35
CA SER A 29 15.00 9.92 3.41
C SER A 29 15.30 9.32 2.03
N PRO A 30 16.59 9.07 1.71
CA PRO A 30 16.98 8.45 0.45
C PRO A 30 16.68 6.94 0.39
N ASN A 31 16.10 6.37 1.45
CA ASN A 31 15.74 4.95 1.54
C ASN A 31 14.30 4.67 1.11
N PHE A 32 13.54 5.69 0.75
CA PHE A 32 12.15 5.57 0.34
C PHE A 32 11.89 6.41 -0.89
N VAL A 33 10.82 6.08 -1.60
CA VAL A 33 10.28 6.91 -2.67
C VAL A 33 8.85 7.25 -2.30
N TYR A 34 8.53 8.54 -2.27
CA TYR A 34 7.17 9.01 -2.01
C TYR A 34 6.66 9.81 -3.20
N GLU A 35 5.71 9.23 -3.93
CA GLU A 35 5.12 9.81 -5.14
C GLU A 35 3.63 9.47 -5.21
N ASP A 36 2.81 10.36 -5.74
CA ASP A 36 1.36 10.14 -5.94
C ASP A 36 0.58 9.64 -4.71
N ASN A 37 1.03 10.05 -3.52
CA ASN A 37 0.54 9.59 -2.21
C ASN A 37 0.80 8.09 -1.91
N ILE A 38 1.83 7.53 -2.52
CA ILE A 38 2.28 6.16 -2.35
C ILE A 38 3.73 6.18 -1.86
N LEU A 39 3.98 5.50 -0.74
CA LEU A 39 5.29 5.33 -0.15
C LEU A 39 5.83 3.94 -0.49
N PHE A 40 6.97 3.92 -1.16
CA PHE A 40 7.72 2.73 -1.51
C PHE A 40 9.04 2.67 -0.73
N ASN A 41 9.64 1.48 -0.68
CA ASN A 41 11.07 1.38 -0.41
C ASN A 41 11.90 1.93 -1.59
N LYS A 42 13.20 2.10 -1.36
CA LYS A 42 14.13 2.76 -2.29
C LYS A 42 14.10 2.21 -3.71
N ASP A 43 14.05 0.89 -3.86
CA ASP A 43 14.07 0.19 -5.16
C ASP A 43 12.67 -0.01 -5.75
N LYS A 44 11.62 0.48 -5.08
CA LYS A 44 10.20 0.28 -5.43
C LYS A 44 9.80 -1.20 -5.57
N SER A 45 10.48 -2.10 -4.85
CA SER A 45 10.09 -3.51 -4.76
C SER A 45 8.99 -3.75 -3.72
N ARG A 46 8.72 -2.79 -2.83
CA ARG A 46 7.69 -2.88 -1.80
C ARG A 46 6.85 -1.62 -1.72
N ILE A 47 5.52 -1.81 -1.74
CA ILE A 47 4.58 -0.76 -1.32
C ILE A 47 4.49 -0.81 0.20
N ILE A 48 4.89 0.29 0.86
CA ILE A 48 4.86 0.44 2.31
C ILE A 48 3.52 1.01 2.76
N SER A 49 3.03 2.03 2.06
CA SER A 49 1.77 2.71 2.39
C SER A 49 1.17 3.34 1.12
N PHE A 50 -0.11 3.10 0.88
CA PHE A 50 -0.90 3.66 -0.20
C PHE A 50 -1.98 4.55 0.42
N ARG A 51 -1.88 5.86 0.21
CA ARG A 51 -2.74 6.86 0.87
C ARG A 51 -3.61 7.64 -0.10
N ASN A 52 -3.74 7.15 -1.32
CA ASN A 52 -4.56 7.82 -2.31
C ASN A 52 -6.04 7.45 -2.14
N GLN A 53 -6.75 8.24 -1.35
CA GLN A 53 -8.17 8.04 -1.01
C GLN A 53 -9.15 8.31 -2.17
N LYS A 54 -8.65 8.81 -3.30
CA LYS A 54 -9.49 9.21 -4.45
C LYS A 54 -9.46 8.19 -5.59
N LEU A 55 -8.48 7.30 -5.61
CA LEU A 55 -8.35 6.32 -6.68
C LEU A 55 -9.41 5.23 -6.55
N THR A 56 -10.08 4.96 -7.66
CA THR A 56 -11.02 3.84 -7.80
C THR A 56 -10.37 2.60 -8.38
N SER A 57 -9.26 2.78 -9.10
CA SER A 57 -8.42 1.69 -9.59
C SER A 57 -6.93 2.03 -9.50
N TYR A 58 -6.10 1.00 -9.41
CA TYR A 58 -4.64 1.15 -9.42
C TYR A 58 -3.97 -0.03 -10.13
N VAL A 59 -2.91 0.24 -10.89
CA VAL A 59 -2.06 -0.80 -11.50
C VAL A 59 -0.76 -0.83 -10.71
N ILE A 60 -0.49 -1.95 -10.04
CA ILE A 60 0.76 -2.10 -9.30
C ILE A 60 1.92 -2.21 -10.29
N PRO A 61 3.00 -1.41 -10.14
CA PRO A 61 4.16 -1.49 -11.02
C PRO A 61 4.81 -2.87 -10.99
N ALA A 62 5.31 -3.35 -12.14
CA ALA A 62 5.96 -4.65 -12.25
C ALA A 62 7.27 -4.77 -11.43
N SER A 63 7.83 -3.66 -10.94
CA SER A 63 8.96 -3.68 -10.00
C SER A 63 8.57 -4.20 -8.62
N VAL A 64 7.29 -4.11 -8.24
CA VAL A 64 6.81 -4.48 -6.92
C VAL A 64 6.75 -5.99 -6.80
N THR A 65 7.40 -6.51 -5.76
CA THR A 65 7.41 -7.92 -5.37
C THR A 65 6.65 -8.19 -4.08
N SER A 66 6.43 -7.16 -3.24
CA SER A 66 5.67 -7.29 -2.01
C SER A 66 4.80 -6.07 -1.67
N ILE A 67 3.70 -6.33 -0.97
CA ILE A 67 2.82 -5.31 -0.39
C ILE A 67 2.86 -5.46 1.13
N GLY A 68 3.08 -4.35 1.85
CA GLY A 68 3.15 -4.37 3.31
C GLY A 68 1.82 -4.60 4.01
N ASP A 69 1.88 -4.98 5.28
CA ASP A 69 0.68 -5.11 6.11
C ASP A 69 -0.05 -3.76 6.15
N GLY A 70 -1.37 -3.83 5.99
CA GLY A 70 -2.25 -2.65 5.98
C GLY A 70 -1.94 -1.61 4.91
N ALA A 71 -1.11 -1.91 3.89
CA ALA A 71 -0.61 -0.89 2.97
C ALA A 71 -1.71 -0.13 2.22
N PHE A 72 -2.83 -0.78 1.86
CA PHE A 72 -4.01 -0.17 1.25
C PHE A 72 -5.19 -0.08 2.22
N SER A 73 -4.97 -0.29 3.53
CA SER A 73 -6.05 -0.28 4.51
C SER A 73 -6.78 1.07 4.47
N PHE A 74 -8.11 1.03 4.56
CA PHE A 74 -8.98 2.21 4.48
C PHE A 74 -8.99 2.94 3.13
N CYS A 75 -8.53 2.31 2.04
CA CYS A 75 -8.76 2.85 0.69
C CYS A 75 -10.20 2.53 0.22
N GLU A 76 -11.19 3.23 0.80
CA GLU A 76 -12.62 2.95 0.62
C GLU A 76 -13.12 3.25 -0.81
N SER A 77 -12.45 4.14 -1.53
CA SER A 77 -12.77 4.43 -2.93
C SER A 77 -12.28 3.34 -3.88
N LEU A 78 -11.29 2.54 -3.47
CA LEU A 78 -10.59 1.60 -4.34
C LEU A 78 -11.47 0.36 -4.60
N ARG A 79 -11.78 0.13 -5.88
CA ARG A 79 -12.66 -0.93 -6.38
C ARG A 79 -11.92 -2.01 -7.17
N SER A 80 -10.74 -1.70 -7.70
CA SER A 80 -9.94 -2.63 -8.50
C SER A 80 -8.45 -2.38 -8.33
N VAL A 81 -7.66 -3.44 -8.30
CA VAL A 81 -6.20 -3.37 -8.35
C VAL A 81 -5.69 -4.42 -9.33
N VAL A 82 -4.85 -4.02 -10.28
CA VAL A 82 -4.13 -5.00 -11.11
C VAL A 82 -2.85 -5.39 -10.37
N ILE A 83 -2.79 -6.65 -9.94
CA ILE A 83 -1.63 -7.23 -9.22
C ILE A 83 -0.80 -8.05 -10.22
N PRO A 84 0.41 -7.61 -10.60
CA PRO A 84 1.27 -8.35 -11.52
C PRO A 84 1.84 -9.61 -10.84
N ASP A 85 2.26 -10.59 -11.65
CA ASP A 85 2.84 -11.86 -11.17
C ASP A 85 4.16 -11.69 -10.40
N SER A 86 4.80 -10.53 -10.51
CA SER A 86 5.97 -10.18 -9.68
C SER A 86 5.63 -10.12 -8.19
N VAL A 87 4.37 -9.82 -7.83
CA VAL A 87 3.93 -9.74 -6.44
C VAL A 87 3.73 -11.16 -5.88
N THR A 88 4.67 -11.59 -5.06
CA THR A 88 4.65 -12.92 -4.44
C THR A 88 4.15 -12.90 -3.01
N CYS A 89 4.09 -11.72 -2.36
CA CYS A 89 3.72 -11.58 -0.96
C CYS A 89 2.84 -10.35 -0.72
N ILE A 90 1.73 -10.53 -0.01
CA ILE A 90 0.84 -9.45 0.44
C ILE A 90 0.67 -9.60 1.95
N GLY A 91 0.91 -8.52 2.69
CA GLY A 91 0.80 -8.49 4.14
C GLY A 91 -0.63 -8.67 4.65
N ASP A 92 -0.74 -9.00 5.93
CA ASP A 92 -2.04 -9.12 6.59
C ASP A 92 -2.75 -7.75 6.57
N TRP A 93 -4.08 -7.76 6.46
CA TRP A 93 -4.92 -6.55 6.44
C TRP A 93 -4.61 -5.56 5.31
N ALA A 94 -3.77 -5.93 4.33
CA ALA A 94 -3.31 -5.02 3.28
C ALA A 94 -4.44 -4.28 2.57
N PHE A 95 -5.59 -4.93 2.38
CA PHE A 95 -6.79 -4.38 1.74
C PHE A 95 -7.99 -4.30 2.69
N SER A 96 -7.76 -4.23 4.00
CA SER A 96 -8.86 -4.06 4.96
C SER A 96 -9.58 -2.74 4.69
N TYR A 97 -10.92 -2.75 4.78
CA TYR A 97 -11.79 -1.62 4.40
C TYR A 97 -11.70 -1.16 2.93
N CYS A 98 -10.98 -1.89 2.06
CA CYS A 98 -11.13 -1.70 0.62
C CYS A 98 -12.49 -2.23 0.16
N SER A 99 -13.01 -1.55 -0.85
CA SER A 99 -14.42 -1.63 -1.21
C SER A 99 -14.59 -2.46 -2.49
N PHE A 100 -13.81 -3.55 -2.57
CA PHE A 100 -13.75 -4.45 -3.73
C PHE A 100 -15.01 -5.31 -3.90
N PRO A 101 -15.37 -5.67 -5.16
CA PRO A 101 -16.40 -6.65 -5.45
C PRO A 101 -16.10 -8.02 -4.81
N TYR A 102 -17.14 -8.78 -4.48
CA TYR A 102 -17.01 -10.09 -3.82
C TYR A 102 -16.14 -11.07 -4.63
N ASP A 103 -16.40 -11.21 -5.93
CA ASP A 103 -15.65 -12.15 -6.78
C ASP A 103 -14.16 -11.78 -6.87
N PHE A 104 -13.84 -10.48 -6.88
CA PHE A 104 -12.45 -10.01 -6.84
C PHE A 104 -11.77 -10.32 -5.51
N LYS A 105 -12.49 -10.17 -4.39
CA LYS A 105 -11.98 -10.60 -3.08
C LYS A 105 -11.70 -12.10 -3.06
N GLN A 106 -12.60 -12.92 -3.61
CA GLN A 106 -12.39 -14.38 -3.69
C GLN A 106 -11.16 -14.74 -4.54
N GLU A 107 -10.93 -14.07 -5.67
CA GLU A 107 -9.74 -14.28 -6.51
C GLU A 107 -8.44 -13.99 -5.72
N LEU A 108 -8.36 -12.83 -5.08
CA LEU A 108 -7.17 -12.44 -4.32
C LEU A 108 -6.95 -13.32 -3.08
N SER A 109 -8.02 -13.67 -2.36
CA SER A 109 -7.95 -14.60 -1.23
C SER A 109 -7.46 -16.00 -1.66
N SER A 110 -7.85 -16.48 -2.84
CA SER A 110 -7.36 -17.76 -3.38
C SER A 110 -5.85 -17.73 -3.66
N ARG A 111 -5.32 -16.58 -4.11
CA ARG A 111 -3.89 -16.42 -4.43
C ARG A 111 -3.01 -16.14 -3.22
N PHE A 112 -3.48 -15.30 -2.29
CA PHE A 112 -2.65 -14.73 -1.22
C PHE A 112 -3.19 -15.01 0.20
N GLY A 113 -4.35 -15.64 0.33
CA GLY A 113 -5.00 -15.96 1.58
C GLY A 113 -5.96 -14.88 2.09
N GLU A 114 -6.95 -15.30 2.89
CA GLU A 114 -8.02 -14.43 3.41
C GLU A 114 -7.52 -13.30 4.33
N LYS A 115 -6.32 -13.44 4.90
CA LYS A 115 -5.79 -12.48 5.87
C LYS A 115 -5.56 -11.09 5.27
N ILE A 116 -5.42 -10.99 3.95
CA ILE A 116 -5.21 -9.72 3.26
C ILE A 116 -6.43 -8.77 3.37
N PHE A 117 -7.62 -9.30 3.67
CA PHE A 117 -8.88 -8.54 3.78
C PHE A 117 -9.42 -8.43 5.20
N ARG A 118 -8.72 -9.00 6.19
CA ARG A 118 -9.34 -9.34 7.47
C ARG A 118 -9.81 -8.16 8.29
#